data_AF-I7L4Z0-F1
#
_entry.id   AF-I7L4Z0-F1
#
_cell.length_a   1.000
_cell.length_b   1.000
_cell.length_c   1.000
_cell.angle_alpha   90.00
_cell.angle_beta   90.00
_cell.angle_gamma   90.00
#
_symmetry.space_group_name_H-M   'P 1'
#
loop_
_entity.id
_entity.type
_entity.pdbx_description
1 polymer ?
#
loop_
_entity_poly.entity_id
_entity_poly.type
_entity_poly.pdbx_seq_one_letter_code
_entity_poly.pdbx_strand_id
1 'polypeptide(L)'
;MTRIINMKQVLQSMQLINEENLVIKISGDEIIEENNGIWKLTKQNNKIWVGKSNAQPDYAASLTNWTKVLLGYLTLKQAVELNFVKQYHKVPNDFVKGEVSFYDYF
;
A
#
# COMPACT_ATOMS: atom_id res chain seq x y z
N MET A 1 -7.56 15.87 -5.36
CA MET A 1 -6.67 15.44 -4.26
C MET A 1 -7.37 14.34 -3.48
N THR A 2 -6.68 13.25 -3.16
CA THR A 2 -7.27 12.13 -2.42
C THR A 2 -6.46 11.88 -1.15
N ARG A 3 -7.13 11.62 -0.03
CA ARG A 3 -6.51 11.25 1.24
C ARG A 3 -7.13 9.96 1.75
N ILE A 4 -6.30 9.01 2.14
CA ILE A 4 -6.76 7.81 2.84
C ILE A 4 -6.97 8.15 4.32
N ILE A 5 -8.15 7.85 4.85
CA ILE A 5 -8.50 8.05 6.26
C ILE A 5 -8.28 6.77 7.07
N ASN A 6 -8.60 5.60 6.50
CA ASN A 6 -8.45 4.30 7.16
C ASN A 6 -7.55 3.38 6.32
N MET A 7 -6.26 3.35 6.64
CA MET A 7 -5.29 2.53 5.90
C MET A 7 -5.58 1.04 5.99
N LYS A 8 -6.02 0.54 7.15
CA LYS A 8 -6.32 -0.89 7.32
C LYS A 8 -7.40 -1.32 6.34
N GLN A 9 -8.50 -0.57 6.27
CA GLN A 9 -9.63 -0.90 5.40
C GLN A 9 -9.24 -0.84 3.92
N VAL A 10 -8.48 0.18 3.52
CA VAL A 10 -7.97 0.30 2.14
C VAL A 10 -7.06 -0.89 1.79
N LEU A 11 -6.13 -1.27 2.66
CA LEU A 11 -5.24 -2.41 2.40
C LEU A 11 -6.01 -3.74 2.34
N GLN A 12 -7.07 -3.89 3.13
CA GLN A 12 -7.94 -5.08 3.10
C GLN A 12 -8.77 -5.18 1.81
N SER A 13 -9.06 -4.05 1.15
CA SER A 13 -9.80 -4.02 -0.11
C SER A 13 -8.92 -4.20 -1.35
N MET A 14 -7.60 -4.17 -1.19
CA MET A 14 -6.68 -4.36 -2.31
C MET A 14 -6.67 -5.81 -2.82
N GLN A 15 -6.06 -5.99 -3.99
CA GLN A 15 -5.68 -7.30 -4.49
C GLN A 15 -4.16 -7.32 -4.70
N LEU A 16 -3.50 -8.37 -4.21
CA LEU A 16 -2.10 -8.63 -4.50
C LEU A 16 -2.00 -9.57 -5.70
N ILE A 17 -1.00 -9.33 -6.55
CA ILE A 17 -0.74 -10.17 -7.73
C ILE A 17 -0.37 -11.59 -7.28
N ASN A 18 0.50 -11.72 -6.28
CA ASN A 18 1.01 -13.01 -5.80
C ASN A 18 0.53 -13.33 -4.37
N GLU A 19 0.55 -14.61 -4.00
CA GLU A 19 0.07 -15.11 -2.70
C GLU A 19 1.05 -14.91 -1.54
N GLU A 20 2.21 -14.33 -1.82
CA GLU A 20 3.23 -14.08 -0.80
C GLU A 20 2.82 -12.99 0.19
N ASN A 21 3.34 -13.11 1.41
CA ASN A 21 3.21 -12.06 2.41
C ASN A 21 3.93 -10.79 1.94
N LEU A 22 3.30 -9.64 2.18
CA LEU A 22 3.89 -8.34 1.89
C LEU A 22 3.89 -7.51 3.18
N VAL A 23 5.05 -7.05 3.60
CA VAL A 23 5.22 -6.20 4.78
C VAL A 23 5.57 -4.78 4.33
N ILE A 24 4.72 -3.82 4.65
CA ILE A 24 4.92 -2.42 4.29
C ILE A 24 4.99 -1.53 5.52
N LYS A 25 5.82 -0.49 5.46
CA LYS A 25 5.85 0.59 6.45
C LYS A 25 5.21 1.85 5.89
N ILE A 26 4.30 2.41 6.66
CA ILE A 26 3.63 3.69 6.39
C ILE A 26 4.11 4.71 7.43
N SER A 27 4.41 5.92 6.98
CA SER A 27 4.79 7.04 7.85
C SER A 27 4.20 8.37 7.39
N GLY A 28 4.29 9.41 8.21
CA GLY A 28 3.94 10.78 7.82
C GLY A 28 2.44 11.06 7.74
N ASP A 29 1.60 10.25 8.40
CA ASP A 29 0.25 10.68 8.76
C ASP A 29 0.28 11.42 10.10
N GLU A 30 0.32 12.74 10.06
CA GLU A 30 0.34 13.59 11.26
C GLU A 30 -1.06 13.82 11.88
N ILE A 31 -2.12 13.39 11.18
CA ILE A 31 -3.51 13.63 11.61
C ILE A 31 -4.11 12.36 12.22
N ILE A 32 -3.82 11.19 11.63
CA ILE A 32 -4.34 9.89 12.06
C ILE A 32 -3.16 8.96 12.29
N GLU A 33 -2.64 8.98 13.52
CA GLU A 33 -1.42 8.23 13.86
C GLU A 33 -1.58 6.73 13.67
N GLU A 34 -2.80 6.19 13.77
CA GLU A 34 -3.10 4.78 13.59
C GLU A 34 -2.77 4.27 12.18
N ASN A 35 -2.73 5.15 11.18
CA ASN A 35 -2.33 4.80 9.81
C ASN A 35 -0.83 4.50 9.74
N ASN A 36 -0.01 5.13 10.59
CA ASN A 36 1.44 4.95 10.61
C ASN A 36 1.84 3.59 11.19
N GLY A 37 3.03 3.12 10.85
CA GLY A 37 3.63 1.90 11.38
C GLY A 37 3.76 0.81 10.31
N ILE A 38 4.05 -0.40 10.77
CA ILE A 38 4.33 -1.53 9.91
C ILE A 38 3.08 -2.42 9.82
N TRP A 39 2.73 -2.76 8.59
CA TRP A 39 1.55 -3.52 8.23
C TRP A 39 1.99 -4.77 7.47
N LYS A 40 1.46 -5.93 7.89
CA LYS A 40 1.61 -7.18 7.18
C LYS A 40 0.32 -7.49 6.44
N LEU A 41 0.45 -7.73 5.15
CA LEU A 41 -0.60 -8.19 4.26
C LEU A 41 -0.34 -9.67 3.96
N THR A 42 -1.39 -10.48 4.10
CA THR A 42 -1.36 -11.91 3.77
C THR A 42 -2.55 -12.22 2.88
N LYS A 43 -2.29 -12.72 1.67
CA LYS A 43 -3.35 -13.17 0.76
C LYS A 43 -3.74 -14.60 1.14
N GLN A 44 -5.02 -14.83 1.38
CA GLN A 44 -5.58 -16.16 1.63
C GLN A 44 -6.96 -16.25 0.96
N ASN A 45 -7.19 -17.28 0.14
CA ASN A 45 -8.47 -17.49 -0.57
C ASN A 45 -8.94 -16.24 -1.33
N ASN A 46 -8.02 -15.57 -2.03
CA ASN A 46 -8.26 -14.33 -2.78
C ASN A 46 -8.73 -13.12 -1.94
N LYS A 47 -8.58 -13.17 -0.61
CA LYS A 47 -8.82 -12.04 0.31
C LYS A 47 -7.50 -11.62 0.98
N ILE A 48 -7.35 -10.33 1.26
CA ILE A 48 -6.19 -9.82 2.01
C ILE A 48 -6.56 -9.68 3.48
N TRP A 49 -5.76 -10.33 4.32
CA TRP A 49 -5.74 -10.10 5.76
C TRP A 49 -4.66 -9.09 6.10
N VAL A 50 -5.02 -8.09 6.90
CA VAL A 50 -4.14 -6.98 7.27
C VAL A 50 -4.03 -6.87 8.78
N GLY A 51 -2.80 -6.88 9.27
CA GLY A 51 -2.49 -6.70 10.68
C GLY A 51 -1.29 -5.78 10.88
N LYS A 52 -1.21 -5.16 12.05
CA LYS A 52 0.02 -4.52 12.50
C LYS A 52 1.11 -5.57 12.69
N SER A 53 2.35 -5.20 12.43
CA SER A 53 3.50 -6.08 12.59
C SER A 53 4.70 -5.31 13.13
N ASN A 54 5.67 -6.03 13.69
CA ASN A 54 6.99 -5.51 14.03
C ASN A 54 8.10 -6.14 13.15
N ALA A 55 7.71 -6.88 12.09
CA ALA A 55 8.65 -7.47 11.16
C ALA A 55 9.40 -6.39 10.36
N GLN A 56 10.56 -6.74 9.82
CA GLN A 56 11.27 -5.87 8.89
C GLN A 56 10.38 -5.62 7.66
N PRO A 57 10.16 -4.35 7.26
CA PRO A 57 9.34 -4.06 6.09
C PRO A 57 10.09 -4.39 4.80
N ASP A 58 9.38 -4.92 3.82
CA ASP A 58 9.87 -5.11 2.45
C ASP A 58 9.98 -3.75 1.76
N TYR A 59 8.97 -2.89 1.99
CA TYR A 59 8.87 -1.56 1.41
C TYR A 59 8.46 -0.52 2.47
N ALA A 60 8.95 0.71 2.35
CA ALA A 60 8.55 1.83 3.21
C ALA A 60 8.31 3.10 2.40
N ALA A 61 7.25 3.83 2.75
CA ALA A 61 6.95 5.12 2.16
C ALA A 61 6.05 5.96 3.07
N SER A 62 5.91 7.25 2.75
CA SER A 62 4.92 8.10 3.38
C SER A 62 3.49 7.70 2.97
N LEU A 63 2.49 8.07 3.76
CA LEU A 63 1.07 7.89 3.43
C LEU A 63 0.75 8.45 2.04
N THR A 64 1.23 9.65 1.73
CA THR A 64 1.03 10.31 0.44
C THR A 64 1.60 9.48 -0.72
N ASN A 65 2.76 8.88 -0.55
CA ASN A 65 3.37 8.05 -1.59
C ASN A 65 2.67 6.69 -1.72
N TRP A 66 2.24 6.08 -0.61
CA TRP A 66 1.39 4.89 -0.65
C TRP A 66 0.06 5.15 -1.36
N THR A 67 -0.53 6.32 -1.17
CA THR A 67 -1.76 6.72 -1.86
C THR A 67 -1.60 6.71 -3.38
N LYS A 68 -0.43 7.10 -3.91
CA LYS A 68 -0.14 7.03 -5.36
C LYS A 68 -0.14 5.60 -5.87
N VAL A 69 0.37 4.65 -5.08
CA VAL A 69 0.43 3.23 -5.46
C VAL A 69 -0.93 2.58 -5.35
N LEU A 70 -1.57 2.72 -4.19
CA LEU A 70 -2.82 2.03 -3.85
C LEU A 70 -4.02 2.50 -4.68
N LEU A 71 -3.98 3.73 -5.20
CA LEU A 71 -4.98 4.26 -6.12
C LEU A 71 -4.58 4.10 -7.59
N GLY A 72 -3.56 3.30 -7.90
CA GLY A 72 -3.20 2.97 -9.28
C GLY A 72 -2.51 4.07 -10.09
N TYR A 73 -2.21 5.24 -9.50
CA TYR A 73 -1.42 6.27 -10.21
C TYR A 73 -0.03 5.73 -10.61
N LEU A 74 0.60 4.95 -9.73
CA LEU A 74 1.87 4.26 -9.97
C LEU A 74 1.74 2.78 -9.63
N THR A 75 2.46 1.90 -10.34
CA THR A 75 2.72 0.55 -9.82
C THR A 75 3.75 0.60 -8.70
N LEU A 76 3.85 -0.44 -7.86
CA LEU A 76 4.89 -0.48 -6.82
C LEU A 76 6.29 -0.39 -7.44
N LYS A 77 6.51 -1.09 -8.56
CA LYS A 77 7.77 -1.00 -9.32
C LYS A 77 8.11 0.43 -9.73
N GLN A 78 7.15 1.14 -10.34
CA GLN A 78 7.35 2.54 -10.75
C GLN A 78 7.65 3.45 -9.55
N ALA A 79 6.96 3.24 -8.43
CA ALA A 79 7.17 4.03 -7.23
C ALA A 79 8.55 3.80 -6.59
N VAL A 80 9.12 2.59 -6.71
CA VAL A 80 10.50 2.30 -6.31
C VAL A 80 11.50 2.96 -7.25
N GLU A 81 11.32 2.82 -8.57
CA GLU A 81 12.20 3.44 -9.58
C GLU A 81 12.26 4.97 -9.46
N LEU A 82 11.14 5.60 -9.08
CA LEU A 82 11.03 7.05 -8.86
C LEU A 82 11.41 7.50 -7.45
N ASN A 83 11.91 6.60 -6.59
CA ASN A 83 12.28 6.87 -5.19
C ASN A 83 11.13 7.37 -4.29
N PHE A 84 9.87 7.14 -4.67
CA PHE A 84 8.72 7.41 -3.79
C PHE A 84 8.55 6.34 -2.72
N VAL A 85 8.96 5.10 -3.02
CA VAL A 85 8.93 3.96 -2.11
C VAL A 85 10.34 3.41 -1.95
N LYS A 86 10.80 3.30 -0.70
CA LYS A 86 12.08 2.67 -0.39
C LYS A 86 11.91 1.16 -0.30
N GLN A 87 12.68 0.41 -1.07
CA GLN A 87 12.73 -1.05 -1.01
C GLN A 87 13.88 -1.50 -0.08
N TYR A 88 13.57 -2.38 0.85
CA TYR A 88 14.54 -3.05 1.74
C TYR A 88 14.74 -4.50 1.33
N HIS A 89 13.66 -5.20 1.01
CA HIS A 89 13.69 -6.58 0.55
C HIS A 89 12.79 -6.71 -0.68
N LYS A 90 13.33 -7.27 -1.76
CA LYS A 90 12.57 -7.46 -2.99
C LYS A 90 11.68 -8.69 -2.85
N VAL A 91 10.39 -8.46 -2.69
CA VAL A 91 9.37 -9.52 -2.79
C VAL A 91 8.76 -9.45 -4.19
N PRO A 92 8.62 -10.58 -4.91
CA PRO A 92 7.92 -10.61 -6.19
C PRO A 92 6.41 -10.44 -5.95
N ASN A 93 5.97 -9.27 -5.50
CA ASN A 93 4.57 -8.95 -5.32
C ASN A 93 4.30 -7.48 -5.68
N ASP A 94 3.07 -7.20 -6.11
CA ASP A 94 2.59 -5.85 -6.43
C ASP A 94 1.09 -5.79 -6.12
N PHE A 95 0.55 -4.58 -6.12
CA PHE A 95 -0.89 -4.35 -6.06
C PHE A 95 -1.46 -4.42 -7.47
N VAL A 96 -2.62 -5.07 -7.63
CA VAL A 96 -3.35 -5.06 -8.90
C VAL A 96 -3.72 -3.61 -9.21
N LYS A 97 -3.19 -3.08 -10.31
CA LYS A 97 -3.48 -1.73 -10.78
C LYS A 97 -4.75 -1.74 -11.62
N GLY A 98 -5.78 -1.06 -11.14
CA GLY A 98 -6.96 -0.70 -11.94
C GLY A 98 -6.76 0.62 -12.69
N GLU A 99 -7.55 0.84 -13.74
CA GLU A 99 -7.68 2.17 -14.35
C GLU A 99 -8.61 3.03 -13.48
N VAL A 100 -8.14 4.21 -13.08
CA VAL A 100 -8.95 5.17 -12.33
C VAL A 100 -9.52 6.21 -13.28
N SER A 101 -10.85 6.28 -13.34
CA SER A 101 -11.59 7.30 -14.07
C SER A 101 -12.66 7.89 -13.17
N PHE A 102 -12.79 9.22 -13.18
CA PHE A 102 -13.86 9.93 -12.49
C PHE A 102 -14.90 10.34 -13.53
N TYR A 103 -16.10 9.77 -13.44
CA TYR A 103 -17.16 9.99 -14.43
C TYR A 103 -17.97 11.27 -14.17
N ASP A 104 -18.09 11.67 -12.90
CA ASP A 104 -18.86 12.83 -12.47
C ASP A 104 -17.96 13.85 -11.76
N TYR A 105 -18.24 15.13 -11.97
CA TYR A 105 -17.62 16.24 -11.23
C TYR A 105 -18.51 16.60 -10.03
N PHE A 106 -17.93 16.61 -8.84
CA PHE A 106 -18.60 16.94 -7.57
C PHE A 106 -18.05 18.25 -6.98
#